data_AF-A0A024TK95-F1
#
_entry.id   AF-A0A024TK95-F1
#
_cell.length_a   1.000
_cell.length_b   1.000
_cell.length_c   1.000
_cell.angle_alpha   90.00
_cell.angle_beta   90.00
_cell.angle_gamma   90.00
#
_symmetry.space_group_name_H-M   'P 1'
#
loop_
_entity.id
_entity.type
_entity.pdbx_description
1 polymer ?
#
loop_
_entity_poly.entity_id
_entity_poly.type
_entity_poly.pdbx_seq_one_letter_code
_entity_poly.pdbx_strand_id
1 'polypeptide(L)'
;MVFLRLLLAFAATPFLVNASKYPCSAIEDNVDYHGNDIRHTRRVSAEYCCDDCAKTDKCQVFTWTDYEGGTCWLKHSKGEKKLAIGAMSGSIKSDPIPDKCSYIEADVDYPGNDIASTRQAHAVSCCDDCAMNRRCHFFTWTNHEGGTCWLKKSKGKKKYFPGAKSGSIESPPKPEPPCPEPSKPEPPKPEPPCPEPPKPEPPKPEPPCPEPPKPEPPKPEPPAPEPPCIIPNVRKV
;
A
#
# COMPACT_ATOMS: atom_id res chain seq x y z
N MET A 1 29.08 -41.27 -64.02
CA MET A 1 27.91 -41.11 -63.13
C MET A 1 28.17 -39.92 -62.23
N VAL A 2 27.59 -38.76 -62.57
CA VAL A 2 27.77 -37.50 -61.83
C VAL A 2 26.60 -37.37 -60.86
N PHE A 3 26.86 -37.46 -59.56
CA PHE A 3 25.85 -37.19 -58.52
C PHE A 3 25.83 -35.69 -58.25
N LEU A 4 24.88 -34.99 -58.88
CA LEU A 4 24.57 -33.59 -58.63
C LEU A 4 23.98 -33.46 -57.21
N ARG A 5 24.78 -33.04 -56.24
CA ARG A 5 24.31 -32.69 -54.89
C ARG A 5 23.64 -31.33 -54.94
N LEU A 6 22.31 -31.32 -54.95
CA LEU A 6 21.50 -30.13 -54.80
C LEU A 6 21.59 -29.64 -53.33
N LEU A 7 22.42 -28.63 -53.10
CA LEU A 7 22.50 -27.94 -51.81
C LEU A 7 21.29 -27.00 -51.68
N LEU A 8 20.27 -27.42 -50.93
CA LEU A 8 19.19 -26.53 -50.50
C LEU A 8 19.74 -25.60 -49.41
N ALA A 9 19.98 -24.34 -49.76
CA ALA A 9 20.28 -23.29 -48.81
C ALA A 9 19.01 -22.97 -48.02
N PHE A 10 18.93 -23.42 -46.76
CA PHE A 10 17.91 -22.95 -45.82
C PHE A 10 18.24 -21.50 -45.46
N ALA A 11 17.49 -20.56 -46.02
CA ALA A 11 17.53 -19.17 -45.59
C ALA A 11 17.03 -19.09 -44.14
N ALA A 12 17.94 -18.85 -43.19
CA ALA A 12 17.58 -18.52 -41.83
C ALA A 12 16.89 -17.15 -41.82
N THR A 13 15.56 -17.13 -41.78
CA THR A 13 14.80 -15.92 -41.52
C THR A 13 15.14 -15.44 -40.11
N PRO A 14 15.64 -14.21 -39.91
CA PRO A 14 15.85 -13.69 -38.58
C PRO A 14 14.48 -13.53 -37.91
N PHE A 15 14.20 -14.35 -36.90
CA PHE A 15 13.11 -14.09 -35.97
C PHE A 15 13.43 -12.77 -35.28
N LEU A 16 12.62 -11.75 -35.55
CA LEU A 16 12.60 -10.54 -34.74
C LEU A 16 12.13 -10.96 -33.34
N VAL A 17 13.08 -11.17 -32.44
CA VAL A 17 12.80 -11.28 -31.00
C VAL A 17 12.27 -9.92 -30.56
N ASN A 18 10.95 -9.83 -30.44
CA ASN A 18 10.30 -8.72 -29.77
C ASN A 18 10.88 -8.65 -28.36
N ALA A 19 11.61 -7.59 -28.05
CA ALA A 19 12.18 -7.36 -26.73
C ALA A 19 11.05 -7.54 -25.71
N SER A 20 11.25 -8.49 -24.79
CA SER A 20 10.20 -8.91 -23.87
C SER A 20 9.72 -7.72 -23.06
N LYS A 21 8.40 -7.54 -23.02
CA LYS A 21 7.69 -6.49 -22.27
C LYS A 21 8.01 -6.52 -20.76
N TYR A 22 8.66 -7.57 -20.28
CA TYR A 22 8.85 -7.87 -18.87
C TYR A 22 10.31 -8.18 -18.54
N PRO A 23 11.14 -7.17 -18.24
CA PRO A 23 12.46 -7.44 -17.68
C PRO A 23 12.30 -8.04 -16.27
N CYS A 24 13.03 -9.10 -15.93
CA CYS A 24 13.06 -9.59 -14.55
C CYS A 24 13.97 -8.73 -13.66
N SER A 25 13.77 -8.86 -12.34
CA SER A 25 14.73 -8.44 -11.33
C SER A 25 16.05 -9.19 -11.50
N ALA A 26 17.10 -8.71 -10.82
CA ALA A 26 18.30 -9.52 -10.64
C ALA A 26 17.91 -10.87 -10.00
N ILE A 27 18.59 -11.93 -10.44
CA ILE A 27 18.46 -13.27 -9.85
C ILE A 27 19.23 -13.28 -8.53
N GLU A 28 18.59 -13.82 -7.50
CA GLU A 28 19.14 -13.99 -6.16
C GLU A 28 19.62 -15.44 -6.00
N ASP A 29 20.92 -15.60 -5.74
CA ASP A 29 21.54 -16.90 -5.47
C ASP A 29 21.19 -17.43 -4.08
N ASN A 30 21.06 -18.75 -3.99
CA ASN A 30 20.78 -19.51 -2.78
C ASN A 30 19.47 -19.11 -2.09
N VAL A 31 18.47 -18.73 -2.88
CA VAL A 31 17.18 -18.24 -2.37
C VAL A 31 16.06 -19.08 -2.96
N ASP A 32 15.16 -19.54 -2.09
CA ASP A 32 13.83 -20.03 -2.46
C ASP A 32 12.76 -19.13 -1.85
N TYR A 33 11.84 -18.66 -2.69
CA TYR A 33 10.60 -18.03 -2.25
C TYR A 33 9.53 -19.09 -2.01
N HIS A 34 9.53 -19.67 -0.81
CA HIS A 34 8.78 -20.89 -0.51
C HIS A 34 7.26 -20.77 -0.75
N GLY A 35 6.70 -21.76 -1.46
CA GLY A 35 5.27 -21.90 -1.74
C GLY A 35 4.75 -21.02 -2.88
N ASN A 36 3.42 -20.93 -3.01
CA ASN A 36 2.71 -20.17 -4.04
C ASN A 36 2.98 -20.65 -5.49
N ASP A 37 3.36 -21.93 -5.66
CA ASP A 37 3.62 -22.53 -6.96
C ASP A 37 2.33 -22.68 -7.78
N ILE A 38 2.37 -22.19 -9.02
CA ILE A 38 1.31 -22.32 -10.03
C ILE A 38 1.53 -23.60 -10.85
N ARG A 39 2.76 -23.74 -11.36
CA ARG A 39 3.23 -24.89 -12.13
C ARG A 39 4.75 -24.87 -12.18
N HIS A 40 5.34 -25.87 -12.82
CA HIS A 40 6.76 -25.88 -13.11
C HIS A 40 7.05 -26.06 -14.60
N THR A 41 8.25 -25.66 -15.02
CA THR A 41 8.82 -25.91 -16.34
C THR A 41 10.25 -26.44 -16.19
N ARG A 42 10.72 -27.27 -17.12
CA ARG A 42 12.12 -27.71 -17.12
C ARG A 42 13.00 -26.73 -17.88
N ARG A 43 14.08 -26.27 -17.25
CA ARG A 43 15.06 -25.35 -17.83
C ARG A 43 16.44 -25.64 -17.30
N VAL A 44 17.42 -25.56 -18.20
CA VAL A 44 18.84 -25.82 -17.87
C VAL A 44 19.47 -24.75 -16.98
N SER A 45 18.84 -23.58 -16.84
CA SER A 45 19.34 -22.49 -15.99
C SER A 45 18.23 -21.52 -15.58
N ALA A 46 18.49 -20.74 -14.53
CA ALA A 46 17.52 -19.84 -13.92
C ALA A 46 17.14 -18.65 -14.82
N GLU A 47 18.01 -18.25 -15.73
CA GLU A 47 17.81 -17.12 -16.66
C GLU A 47 16.59 -17.34 -17.56
N TYR A 48 16.28 -18.59 -17.90
CA TYR A 48 15.11 -18.93 -18.71
C TYR A 48 13.80 -18.92 -17.93
N CYS A 49 13.84 -18.97 -16.60
CA CYS A 49 12.63 -18.98 -15.78
C CYS A 49 11.87 -17.65 -15.85
N CYS A 50 12.57 -16.55 -16.13
CA CYS A 50 11.97 -15.24 -16.33
C CYS A 50 10.94 -15.28 -17.47
N ASP A 51 11.35 -15.78 -18.64
CA ASP A 51 10.49 -15.86 -19.82
C ASP A 51 9.32 -16.81 -19.60
N ASP A 52 9.56 -17.92 -18.91
CA ASP A 52 8.50 -18.88 -18.57
C ASP A 52 7.47 -18.24 -17.64
N CYS A 53 7.93 -17.50 -16.63
CA CYS A 53 7.06 -16.78 -15.71
C CYS A 53 6.30 -15.67 -16.45
N ALA A 54 6.95 -14.87 -17.31
CA ALA A 54 6.32 -13.80 -18.07
C ALA A 54 5.22 -14.30 -19.04
N LYS A 55 5.32 -15.55 -19.50
CA LYS A 55 4.31 -16.21 -20.35
C LYS A 55 3.23 -16.96 -19.55
N THR A 56 3.32 -16.93 -18.22
CA THR A 56 2.42 -17.63 -17.33
C THR A 56 1.46 -16.66 -16.69
N ASP A 57 0.17 -16.86 -16.96
CA ASP A 57 -0.87 -16.10 -16.28
C ASP A 57 -0.66 -16.16 -14.76
N LYS A 58 -0.69 -14.99 -14.12
CA LYS A 58 -0.47 -14.76 -12.68
C LYS A 58 0.92 -15.04 -12.13
N CYS A 59 1.91 -15.43 -12.94
CA CYS A 59 3.26 -15.62 -12.40
C CYS A 59 3.94 -14.29 -12.12
N GLN A 60 4.53 -14.19 -10.93
CA GLN A 60 5.26 -13.01 -10.47
C GLN A 60 6.68 -13.33 -10.05
N VAL A 61 6.91 -14.56 -9.59
CA VAL A 61 8.16 -15.01 -9.00
C VAL A 61 8.49 -16.38 -9.56
N PHE A 62 9.77 -16.68 -9.71
CA PHE A 62 10.21 -18.03 -9.95
C PHE A 62 11.30 -18.40 -8.94
N THR A 63 11.38 -19.69 -8.61
CA THR A 63 12.59 -20.30 -8.04
C THR A 63 13.07 -21.34 -9.04
N TRP A 64 14.31 -21.30 -9.46
CA TRP A 64 14.96 -22.39 -10.17
C TRP A 64 15.71 -23.29 -9.18
N THR A 65 15.64 -24.61 -9.38
CA THR A 65 16.47 -25.59 -8.67
C THR A 65 17.06 -26.61 -9.64
N ASP A 66 18.06 -27.37 -9.19
CA ASP A 66 18.68 -28.47 -9.95
C ASP A 66 17.80 -29.73 -10.05
N TYR A 67 16.58 -29.69 -9.49
CA TYR A 67 15.62 -30.79 -9.53
C TYR A 67 15.37 -31.25 -10.97
N GLU A 68 15.50 -32.55 -11.21
CA GLU A 68 15.38 -33.20 -12.53
C GLU A 68 16.28 -32.59 -13.63
N GLY A 69 17.47 -32.11 -13.26
CA GLY A 69 18.39 -31.46 -14.20
C GLY A 69 18.04 -30.01 -14.52
N GLY A 70 17.14 -29.41 -13.72
CA GLY A 70 16.78 -28.00 -13.80
C GLY A 70 15.27 -27.78 -13.91
N THR A 71 14.68 -27.21 -12.87
CA THR A 71 13.24 -26.94 -12.78
C THR A 71 12.97 -25.51 -12.34
N CYS A 72 12.20 -24.77 -13.14
CA CYS A 72 11.61 -23.49 -12.78
C CYS A 72 10.28 -23.73 -12.08
N TRP A 73 10.22 -23.42 -10.81
CA TRP A 73 9.01 -23.39 -9.99
C TRP A 73 8.37 -22.00 -10.11
N LEU A 74 7.33 -21.89 -10.94
CA LEU A 74 6.67 -20.63 -11.28
C LEU A 74 5.60 -20.31 -10.24
N LYS A 75 5.67 -19.12 -9.65
CA LYS A 75 4.91 -18.75 -8.47
C LYS A 75 4.06 -17.51 -8.69
N HIS A 76 2.86 -17.51 -8.13
CA HIS A 76 1.95 -16.39 -8.25
C HIS A 76 2.24 -15.24 -7.28
N SER A 77 3.14 -15.43 -6.32
CA SER A 77 3.73 -14.33 -5.55
C SER A 77 5.05 -14.69 -4.90
N LYS A 78 5.65 -13.67 -4.29
CA LYS A 78 6.83 -13.78 -3.45
C LYS A 78 6.44 -14.35 -2.08
N GLY A 79 6.76 -15.62 -1.87
CA GLY A 79 6.62 -16.31 -0.58
C GLY A 79 7.67 -15.89 0.45
N GLU A 80 7.73 -16.64 1.55
CA GLU A 80 8.78 -16.50 2.56
C GLU A 80 10.15 -16.73 1.92
N LYS A 81 11.09 -15.80 2.13
CA LYS A 81 12.46 -15.93 1.66
C LYS A 81 13.20 -16.95 2.53
N LYS A 82 13.57 -18.09 1.97
CA LYS A 82 14.38 -19.12 2.64
C LYS A 82 15.74 -19.26 1.98
N LEU A 83 16.76 -19.46 2.81
CA LEU A 83 18.09 -19.88 2.34
C LEU A 83 18.00 -21.31 1.82
N ALA A 84 18.31 -21.49 0.53
CA ALA A 84 18.29 -22.79 -0.13
C ALA A 84 19.48 -22.87 -1.08
N ILE A 85 20.53 -23.60 -0.68
CA ILE A 85 21.78 -23.68 -1.45
C ILE A 85 21.51 -24.27 -2.84
N GLY A 86 21.97 -23.57 -3.89
CA GLY A 86 21.75 -23.95 -5.28
C GLY A 86 20.41 -23.51 -5.89
N ALA A 87 19.46 -23.01 -5.08
CA ALA A 87 18.25 -22.40 -5.60
C ALA A 87 18.53 -20.98 -6.09
N MET A 88 17.93 -20.59 -7.21
CA MET A 88 18.09 -19.26 -7.81
C MET A 88 16.73 -18.65 -8.05
N SER A 89 16.44 -17.51 -7.41
CA SER A 89 15.10 -16.90 -7.47
C SER A 89 15.10 -15.56 -8.18
N GLY A 90 14.02 -15.25 -8.87
CA GLY A 90 13.82 -13.95 -9.51
C GLY A 90 12.35 -13.56 -9.53
N SER A 91 12.08 -12.30 -9.88
CA SER A 91 10.72 -11.77 -9.98
C SER A 91 10.54 -11.02 -11.29
N ILE A 92 9.34 -11.11 -11.88
CA ILE A 92 8.95 -10.22 -12.98
C ILE A 92 8.99 -8.79 -12.44
N LYS A 93 9.68 -7.84 -13.11
CA LYS A 93 9.54 -6.44 -12.73
C LYS A 93 8.09 -6.05 -12.99
N SER A 94 7.43 -5.51 -11.97
CA SER A 94 6.12 -4.89 -12.15
C SER A 94 6.21 -3.83 -13.25
N ASP A 95 5.14 -3.70 -14.04
CA ASP A 95 4.99 -2.60 -14.98
C ASP A 95 5.25 -1.25 -14.26
N PRO A 96 5.70 -0.21 -14.99
CA PRO A 96 5.80 1.13 -14.44
C PRO A 96 4.51 1.53 -13.72
N ILE A 97 4.65 2.14 -12.54
CA ILE A 97 3.48 2.65 -11.81
C ILE A 97 2.82 3.74 -12.67
N PRO A 98 1.52 3.65 -12.98
CA PRO A 98 0.84 4.69 -13.74
C PRO A 98 0.91 6.05 -13.03
N ASP A 99 1.06 7.16 -13.76
CA ASP A 99 1.19 8.52 -13.21
C ASP A 99 0.06 8.94 -12.25
N LYS A 100 -1.11 8.31 -12.38
CA LYS A 100 -2.26 8.50 -11.49
C LYS A 100 -2.13 7.81 -10.14
N CYS A 101 -1.00 7.17 -9.85
CA CYS A 101 -0.78 6.41 -8.63
C CYS A 101 0.53 6.76 -7.96
N SER A 102 0.46 6.78 -6.63
CA SER A 102 1.63 6.95 -5.81
C SER A 102 2.55 5.73 -5.92
N TYR A 103 3.76 5.87 -5.39
CA TYR A 103 4.62 4.74 -5.08
C TYR A 103 3.85 3.62 -4.35
N ILE A 104 4.13 2.37 -4.74
CA ILE A 104 3.56 1.16 -4.12
C ILE A 104 4.48 0.70 -2.99
N GLU A 105 4.00 0.81 -1.76
CA GLU A 105 4.70 0.38 -0.57
C GLU A 105 4.62 -1.14 -0.42
N ALA A 106 5.78 -1.80 -0.29
CA ALA A 106 5.88 -3.24 -0.11
C ALA A 106 5.75 -3.65 1.37
N ASP A 107 5.30 -4.88 1.58
CA ASP A 107 5.17 -5.57 2.87
C ASP A 107 4.27 -4.84 3.88
N VAL A 108 3.26 -4.15 3.37
CA VAL A 108 2.36 -3.32 4.18
C VAL A 108 0.92 -3.48 3.70
N ASP A 109 0.02 -3.67 4.67
CA ASP A 109 -1.42 -3.56 4.51
C ASP A 109 -1.97 -2.39 5.33
N TYR A 110 -3.12 -1.87 4.89
CA TYR A 110 -3.90 -0.84 5.57
C TYR A 110 -5.32 -1.37 5.79
N PRO A 111 -5.55 -2.17 6.85
CA PRO A 111 -6.81 -2.90 7.03
C PRO A 111 -8.04 -1.99 7.09
N GLY A 112 -9.15 -2.49 6.53
CA GLY A 112 -10.45 -1.83 6.50
C GLY A 112 -10.62 -0.89 5.31
N ASN A 113 -11.78 -0.22 5.28
CA ASN A 113 -12.22 0.67 4.18
C ASN A 113 -12.40 -0.02 2.82
N ASP A 114 -12.40 -1.35 2.77
CA ASP A 114 -12.66 -2.14 1.57
C ASP A 114 -14.07 -1.87 1.03
N ILE A 115 -14.15 -1.57 -0.27
CA ILE A 115 -15.39 -1.28 -0.99
C ILE A 115 -15.63 -2.24 -2.15
N ALA A 116 -14.57 -2.91 -2.63
CA ALA A 116 -14.63 -3.91 -3.67
C ALA A 116 -13.32 -4.72 -3.66
N SER A 117 -13.31 -5.84 -4.38
CA SER A 117 -12.08 -6.54 -4.72
C SER A 117 -12.06 -6.94 -6.19
N THR A 118 -10.86 -7.01 -6.75
CA THR A 118 -10.60 -7.49 -8.12
C THR A 118 -9.44 -8.49 -8.07
N ARG A 119 -9.35 -9.38 -9.06
CA ARG A 119 -8.23 -10.31 -9.18
C ARG A 119 -7.20 -9.74 -10.14
N GLN A 120 -5.96 -9.60 -9.67
CA GLN A 120 -4.87 -9.08 -10.47
C GLN A 120 -3.59 -9.84 -10.19
N ALA A 121 -2.89 -10.20 -11.27
CA ALA A 121 -1.58 -10.83 -11.20
C ALA A 121 -0.55 -9.91 -10.51
N HIS A 122 -0.65 -8.60 -10.68
CA HIS A 122 0.37 -7.65 -10.18
C HIS A 122 -0.27 -6.53 -9.37
N ALA A 123 0.43 -6.08 -8.33
CA ALA A 123 -0.04 -4.98 -7.48
C ALA A 123 -0.20 -3.66 -8.23
N VAL A 124 0.62 -3.43 -9.26
CA VAL A 124 0.52 -2.22 -10.10
C VAL A 124 -0.83 -2.14 -10.82
N SER A 125 -1.41 -3.28 -11.22
CA SER A 125 -2.72 -3.33 -11.88
C SER A 125 -3.87 -2.89 -10.96
N CYS A 126 -3.69 -2.95 -9.63
CA CYS A 126 -4.68 -2.41 -8.69
C CYS A 126 -4.84 -0.89 -8.79
N CYS A 127 -3.82 -0.19 -9.31
CA CYS A 127 -3.91 1.22 -9.63
C CYS A 127 -5.03 1.48 -10.64
N ASP A 128 -5.06 0.72 -11.73
CA ASP A 128 -6.07 0.88 -12.77
C ASP A 128 -7.46 0.52 -12.26
N ASP A 129 -7.58 -0.59 -11.53
CA ASP A 129 -8.85 -1.03 -10.94
C ASP A 129 -9.41 0.02 -9.97
N CYS A 130 -8.55 0.58 -9.11
CA CYS A 130 -8.95 1.63 -8.19
C CYS A 130 -9.32 2.91 -8.94
N ALA A 131 -8.57 3.30 -9.98
CA ALA A 131 -8.86 4.49 -10.78
C ALA A 131 -10.19 4.39 -11.54
N MET A 132 -10.60 3.19 -11.95
CA MET A 132 -11.92 2.96 -12.57
C MET A 132 -13.08 3.05 -11.57
N ASN A 133 -12.82 2.90 -10.27
CA ASN A 133 -13.82 3.01 -9.23
C ASN A 133 -13.78 4.40 -8.58
N ARG A 134 -14.74 5.27 -8.89
CA ARG A 134 -14.80 6.66 -8.37
C ARG A 134 -14.86 6.76 -6.84
N ARG A 135 -15.18 5.67 -6.12
CA ARG A 135 -15.19 5.62 -4.65
C ARG A 135 -13.86 5.11 -4.07
N CYS A 136 -12.93 4.66 -4.91
CA CYS A 136 -11.64 4.12 -4.52
C CYS A 136 -10.58 5.21 -4.56
N HIS A 137 -9.81 5.30 -3.47
CA HIS A 137 -8.71 6.24 -3.32
C HIS A 137 -7.43 5.55 -2.82
N PHE A 138 -7.54 4.26 -2.46
CA PHE A 138 -6.47 3.47 -1.90
C PHE A 138 -6.65 2.01 -2.29
N PHE A 139 -5.58 1.25 -2.39
CA PHE A 139 -5.65 -0.19 -2.60
C PHE A 139 -4.58 -0.91 -1.79
N THR A 140 -4.89 -2.14 -1.40
CA THR A 140 -3.88 -3.13 -0.99
C THR A 140 -3.97 -4.29 -1.97
N TRP A 141 -2.87 -4.67 -2.60
CA TRP A 141 -2.75 -5.97 -3.27
C TRP A 141 -2.21 -7.00 -2.29
N THR A 142 -2.79 -8.19 -2.25
CA THR A 142 -2.23 -9.34 -1.54
C THR A 142 -2.24 -10.57 -2.42
N ASN A 143 -1.51 -11.59 -2.01
CA ASN A 143 -1.49 -12.86 -2.72
C ASN A 143 -2.74 -13.75 -2.54
N HIS A 144 -3.79 -13.20 -1.94
CA HIS A 144 -5.04 -13.94 -1.77
C HIS A 144 -5.55 -14.41 -3.16
N GLU A 145 -5.90 -15.70 -3.29
CA GLU A 145 -6.42 -16.30 -4.54
C GLU A 145 -5.55 -16.12 -5.81
N GLY A 146 -4.23 -16.05 -5.67
CA GLY A 146 -3.37 -15.83 -6.83
C GLY A 146 -3.11 -14.35 -7.14
N GLY A 147 -3.60 -13.45 -6.30
CA GLY A 147 -3.49 -12.01 -6.45
C GLY A 147 -4.86 -11.34 -6.37
N THR A 148 -5.11 -10.63 -5.27
CA THR A 148 -6.34 -9.88 -5.02
C THR A 148 -6.02 -8.43 -4.73
N CYS A 149 -6.63 -7.51 -5.47
CA CYS A 149 -6.69 -6.10 -5.12
C CYS A 149 -7.87 -5.86 -4.19
N TRP A 150 -7.59 -5.35 -3.00
CA TRP A 150 -8.56 -4.87 -2.05
C TRP A 150 -8.71 -3.36 -2.24
N LEU A 151 -9.75 -2.96 -2.98
CA LEU A 151 -10.04 -1.58 -3.33
C LEU A 151 -10.68 -0.87 -2.15
N LYS A 152 -10.12 0.27 -1.76
CA LYS A 152 -10.46 0.96 -0.51
C LYS A 152 -10.85 2.41 -0.77
N LYS A 153 -11.85 2.87 -0.01
CA LYS A 153 -12.29 4.28 -0.06
C LYS A 153 -11.34 5.27 0.61
N SER A 154 -10.45 4.81 1.49
CA SER A 154 -9.49 5.65 2.18
C SER A 154 -8.34 4.83 2.76
N LYS A 155 -7.22 5.51 3.03
CA LYS A 155 -6.04 4.92 3.68
C LYS A 155 -6.31 4.67 5.16
N GLY A 156 -6.15 3.41 5.59
CA GLY A 156 -6.32 2.99 6.98
C GLY A 156 -5.10 3.24 7.86
N LYS A 157 -5.00 2.49 8.97
CA LYS A 157 -3.78 2.43 9.78
C LYS A 157 -2.78 1.46 9.16
N LYS A 158 -1.51 1.88 9.10
CA LYS A 158 -0.42 1.05 8.56
C LYS A 158 -0.19 -0.19 9.42
N LYS A 159 -0.10 -1.36 8.79
CA LYS A 159 0.27 -2.62 9.43
C LYS A 159 1.28 -3.36 8.57
N TYR A 160 2.37 -3.85 9.18
CA TYR A 160 3.31 -4.72 8.49
C TYR A 160 2.61 -6.04 8.10
N PHE A 161 2.70 -6.39 6.83
CA PHE A 161 2.14 -7.62 6.27
C PHE A 161 3.02 -8.10 5.13
N PRO A 162 3.89 -9.11 5.35
CA PRO A 162 4.79 -9.63 4.32
C PRO A 162 4.03 -10.01 3.04
N GLY A 163 4.51 -9.53 1.90
CA GLY A 163 3.94 -9.77 0.58
C GLY A 163 2.77 -8.87 0.18
N ALA A 164 2.18 -8.10 1.10
CA ALA A 164 1.19 -7.09 0.75
C ALA A 164 1.85 -5.90 0.04
N LYS A 165 1.12 -5.25 -0.88
CA LYS A 165 1.62 -4.10 -1.65
C LYS A 165 0.53 -3.04 -1.71
N SER A 166 0.76 -1.88 -1.14
CA SER A 166 -0.28 -0.86 -0.95
C SER A 166 0.04 0.43 -1.69
N GLY A 167 -0.98 1.10 -2.24
CA GLY A 167 -0.81 2.35 -2.97
C GLY A 167 -2.07 3.22 -2.93
N SER A 168 -1.93 4.49 -3.29
CA SER A 168 -3.02 5.44 -3.46
C SER A 168 -3.15 5.90 -4.90
N ILE A 169 -4.36 6.23 -5.31
CA ILE A 169 -4.58 7.00 -6.53
C ILE A 169 -4.21 8.45 -6.20
N GLU A 170 -3.24 9.01 -6.92
CA GLU A 170 -3.02 10.44 -6.87
C GLU A 170 -4.25 11.11 -7.47
N SER A 171 -4.92 11.94 -6.66
CA SER A 171 -5.92 12.84 -7.22
C SER A 171 -5.20 13.76 -8.22
N PRO A 172 -5.82 14.16 -9.35
CA PRO A 172 -5.26 15.27 -10.12
C PRO A 172 -4.97 16.42 -9.15
N PRO A 173 -3.83 17.13 -9.29
CA PRO A 173 -3.50 18.22 -8.38
C PRO A 173 -4.73 19.12 -8.32
N LYS A 174 -5.27 19.26 -7.11
CA LYS A 174 -6.32 20.26 -6.86
C LYS A 174 -5.77 21.56 -7.44
N PRO A 175 -6.49 22.26 -8.35
CA PRO A 175 -6.03 23.55 -8.82
C PRO A 175 -5.70 24.36 -7.57
N GLU A 176 -4.43 24.70 -7.39
CA GLU A 176 -4.07 25.62 -6.33
C GLU A 176 -4.93 26.86 -6.57
N PRO A 177 -5.71 27.31 -5.57
CA PRO A 177 -6.33 28.61 -5.70
C PRO A 177 -5.20 29.59 -6.03
N PRO A 178 -5.35 30.43 -7.08
CA PRO A 178 -4.29 31.35 -7.45
C PRO A 178 -3.88 32.11 -6.19
N CYS A 179 -2.58 32.12 -5.89
CA CYS A 179 -2.06 32.97 -4.83
C CYS A 179 -2.65 34.37 -5.06
N PRO A 180 -3.24 35.03 -4.05
CA PRO A 180 -3.61 36.42 -4.21
C PRO A 180 -2.33 37.18 -4.57
N GLU A 181 -2.31 37.72 -5.78
CA GLU A 181 -1.26 38.61 -6.25
C GLU A 181 -1.09 39.71 -5.19
N PRO A 182 0.14 40.09 -4.79
CA PRO A 182 0.32 41.17 -3.83
C PRO A 182 -0.30 42.42 -4.43
N SER A 183 -1.42 42.85 -3.85
CA SER A 183 -2.12 44.06 -4.28
C SER A 183 -1.16 45.23 -4.11
N LYS A 184 -0.74 45.79 -5.25
CA LYS A 184 -0.05 47.07 -5.32
C LYS A 184 -0.87 48.09 -4.52
N PRO A 185 -0.27 48.83 -3.57
CA PRO A 185 -1.04 49.78 -2.76
C PRO A 185 -1.62 50.88 -3.66
N GLU A 186 -2.95 51.03 -3.61
CA GLU A 186 -3.66 52.14 -4.22
C GLU A 186 -3.33 53.45 -3.46
N PRO A 187 -3.24 54.61 -4.13
CA PRO A 187 -3.04 55.88 -3.45
C PRO A 187 -4.26 56.24 -2.58
N PRO A 188 -4.06 56.84 -1.39
CA PRO A 188 -5.16 57.16 -0.51
C PRO A 188 -6.02 58.28 -1.11
N LYS A 189 -7.33 58.01 -1.20
CA LYS A 189 -8.35 59.00 -1.53
C LYS A 189 -8.58 59.91 -0.29
N PRO A 190 -8.74 61.24 -0.43
CA PRO A 190 -8.96 62.11 0.71
C PRO A 190 -10.33 61.87 1.35
N GLU A 191 -10.37 61.66 2.68
CA GLU A 191 -11.60 61.58 3.47
C GLU A 191 -12.20 62.98 3.72
N PRO A 192 -13.54 63.14 3.68
CA PRO A 192 -14.21 64.36 4.14
C PRO A 192 -14.28 64.42 5.68
N PRO A 193 -14.30 65.61 6.30
CA PRO A 193 -14.28 65.74 7.75
C PRO A 193 -15.63 65.39 8.40
N CYS A 194 -15.56 64.65 9.51
CA CYS A 194 -16.70 64.29 10.35
C CYS A 194 -17.17 65.47 11.22
N PRO A 195 -18.49 65.66 11.45
CA PRO A 195 -18.99 66.62 12.44
C PRO A 195 -18.87 66.06 13.88
N GLU A 196 -18.57 66.94 14.84
CA GLU A 196 -18.44 66.61 16.28
C GLU A 196 -19.79 66.19 16.92
N PRO A 197 -19.81 65.17 17.80
CA PRO A 197 -20.99 64.78 18.56
C PRO A 197 -21.17 65.62 19.86
N PRO A 198 -22.41 65.82 20.34
CA PRO A 198 -22.68 66.58 21.57
C PRO A 198 -22.32 65.78 22.84
N LYS A 199 -21.89 66.51 23.86
CA LYS A 199 -21.40 66.03 25.16
C LYS A 199 -22.48 65.30 25.99
N PRO A 200 -22.23 64.11 26.55
CA PRO A 200 -23.20 63.43 27.42
C PRO A 200 -23.21 63.94 28.87
N GLU A 201 -24.39 63.93 29.49
CA GLU A 201 -24.64 64.19 30.93
C GLU A 201 -24.11 63.06 31.83
N PRO A 202 -23.82 63.33 33.13
CA PRO A 202 -23.24 62.34 34.03
C PRO A 202 -24.26 61.30 34.53
N PRO A 203 -23.85 60.01 34.69
CA PRO A 203 -24.74 58.94 35.13
C PRO A 203 -24.97 58.95 36.65
N LYS A 204 -26.18 58.51 37.04
CA LYS A 204 -26.66 58.30 38.42
C LYS A 204 -25.99 57.07 39.06
N PRO A 205 -25.75 57.03 40.39
CA PRO A 205 -25.08 55.90 41.04
C PRO A 205 -25.95 54.64 41.12
N GLU A 206 -25.39 53.48 40.78
CA GLU A 206 -25.98 52.14 40.96
C GLU A 206 -25.71 51.58 42.38
N PRO A 207 -26.59 50.71 42.93
CA PRO A 207 -26.38 50.07 44.23
C PRO A 207 -25.41 48.87 44.15
N PRO A 208 -24.69 48.54 45.24
CA PRO A 208 -23.68 47.48 45.23
C PRO A 208 -24.30 46.06 45.18
N CYS A 209 -23.67 45.18 44.42
CA CYS A 209 -23.99 43.76 44.35
C CYS A 209 -23.56 43.03 45.65
N PRO A 210 -24.34 42.04 46.14
CA PRO A 210 -23.94 41.21 47.28
C PRO A 210 -22.90 40.14 46.88
N GLU A 211 -21.95 39.88 47.79
CA GLU A 211 -20.88 38.88 47.64
C GLU A 211 -21.42 37.43 47.55
N PRO A 212 -20.75 36.55 46.78
CA PRO A 212 -21.10 35.13 46.73
C PRO A 212 -20.71 34.37 48.02
N PRO A 213 -21.52 33.38 48.47
CA PRO A 213 -21.23 32.61 49.66
C PRO A 213 -20.05 31.63 49.46
N LYS A 214 -19.27 31.48 50.53
CA LYS A 214 -18.08 30.63 50.65
C LYS A 214 -18.43 29.14 50.51
N PRO A 215 -17.65 28.33 49.77
CA PRO A 215 -17.92 26.90 49.61
C PRO A 215 -17.72 26.11 50.92
N GLU A 216 -18.64 25.17 51.19
CA GLU A 216 -18.59 24.23 52.31
C GLU A 216 -17.52 23.14 52.11
N PRO A 217 -16.93 22.62 53.21
CA PRO A 217 -15.95 21.54 53.15
C PRO A 217 -16.58 20.18 52.79
N PRO A 218 -15.82 19.29 52.11
CA PRO A 218 -16.32 17.99 51.68
C PRO A 218 -16.61 17.04 52.86
N LYS A 219 -17.71 16.30 52.73
CA LYS A 219 -18.17 15.28 53.68
C LYS A 219 -17.22 14.06 53.68
N PRO A 220 -16.83 13.51 54.84
CA PRO A 220 -15.96 12.33 54.89
C PRO A 220 -16.66 11.07 54.39
N GLU A 221 -15.91 10.26 53.63
CA GLU A 221 -16.30 8.96 53.08
C GLU A 221 -16.47 7.90 54.20
N PRO A 222 -17.49 7.03 54.13
CA PRO A 222 -17.64 5.93 55.09
C PRO A 222 -16.55 4.85 54.89
N PRO A 223 -16.09 4.19 55.96
CA PRO A 223 -15.05 3.17 55.88
C PRO A 223 -15.53 1.91 55.14
N ALA A 224 -14.59 1.30 54.40
CA ALA A 224 -14.81 0.06 53.65
C ALA A 224 -15.17 -1.11 54.59
N PRO A 225 -16.06 -2.04 54.17
CA PRO A 225 -16.41 -3.21 54.95
C PRO A 225 -15.23 -4.19 55.08
N GLU A 226 -15.07 -4.76 56.26
CA GLU A 226 -14.03 -5.76 56.59
C GLU A 226 -14.23 -7.07 55.78
N PRO A 227 -13.15 -7.72 55.32
CA PRO A 227 -13.25 -9.02 54.65
C PRO A 227 -13.61 -10.14 55.65
N PRO A 228 -14.43 -11.13 55.24
CA PRO A 228 -14.83 -12.23 56.13
C PRO A 228 -13.66 -13.18 56.46
N CYS A 229 -13.55 -13.55 57.74
CA CYS A 229 -12.62 -14.55 58.25
C CYS A 229 -12.84 -15.93 57.59
N ILE A 230 -11.82 -16.45 56.91
CA ILE A 230 -11.78 -17.84 56.46
C ILE A 230 -11.39 -18.72 57.64
N ILE A 231 -12.33 -19.56 58.10
CA ILE A 231 -12.04 -20.64 59.07
C ILE A 231 -11.35 -21.78 58.31
N PRO A 232 -10.12 -22.19 58.66
CA PRO A 232 -9.48 -23.34 58.05
C PRO A 232 -10.18 -24.61 58.53
N ASN A 233 -10.75 -25.37 57.58
CA ASN A 233 -11.40 -26.64 57.89
C ASN A 233 -10.33 -27.68 58.24
N VAL A 234 -10.36 -28.13 59.49
CA VAL A 234 -9.47 -29.16 60.03
C VAL A 234 -9.83 -30.50 59.39
N ARG A 235 -8.86 -31.07 58.67
CA ARG A 235 -8.91 -32.44 58.14
C ARG A 235 -8.96 -33.40 59.34
N LYS A 236 -10.11 -34.03 59.59
CA LYS A 236 -10.17 -35.20 60.48
C LYS A 236 -9.54 -36.39 59.75
N VAL A 237 -8.67 -37.05 60.51
CA VAL A 237 -7.91 -38.27 60.23
C VAL A 237 -8.81 -39.40 59.74
#